data_AF-A0A401RGY5-F1
#
_entry.id   AF-A0A401RGY5-F1
#
_cell.length_a   1.000
_cell.length_b   1.000
_cell.length_c   1.000
_cell.angle_alpha   90.00
_cell.angle_beta   90.00
_cell.angle_gamma   90.00
#
_symmetry.space_group_name_H-M   'P 1'
#
loop_
_entity.id
_entity.type
_entity.pdbx_description
1 polymer ?
#
loop_
_entity_poly.entity_id
_entity_poly.type
_entity_poly.pdbx_seq_one_letter_code
_entity_poly.pdbx_strand_id
1 'polypeptide(L)'
;MDTDRLLTNVSDFFFEYDTPRMVTIRNKRIGLIFRLIQLGVLAYIIGWVFIYEKGYQSTDSTISSVSVKVKGIGFTNLSHVGPRILDAVDYSFPSQGSDSFVIMTNYIVTPRQSMTYCTQLQSSEQCESDSDCMAGQFSRYGQGIMSGKCQNNSEGSKTCEIFGWCPVEDDSVISNPPLLMAAENFTIFIKNAITFTAFGVSRRNIVESVTKATLKNCTYHKVHDPLCPVFRLGYIVEELQENFSVLAYKGGMIGILIDWNCDLDWSEKHCKPTYSFHQLYGGMGKDQVSAGFNFRYAKYYKENNVEMRDLYKVYGIRFDIMVHGKAGKFNIIPTMTTIGSGIGVFGVATLVCDLVLLHALPKRNYYKQKKFKNVEGEASASKSTEIKE
;
A
#
# COMPACT_ATOMS: atom_id res chain seq x y z
N MET A 1 -21.41 69.70 -21.57
CA MET A 1 -21.33 69.75 -20.09
C MET A 1 -21.55 68.38 -19.43
N ASP A 2 -22.33 67.45 -20.02
CA ASP A 2 -22.48 66.10 -19.44
C ASP A 2 -21.37 65.10 -19.82
N THR A 3 -20.80 65.20 -21.02
CA THR A 3 -19.72 64.29 -21.47
C THR A 3 -18.41 64.49 -20.73
N ASP A 4 -18.00 65.74 -20.45
CA ASP A 4 -16.81 66.02 -19.63
C ASP A 4 -17.00 65.56 -18.19
N ARG A 5 -18.22 65.67 -17.65
CA ARG A 5 -18.56 65.25 -16.29
C ARG A 5 -18.62 63.71 -16.16
N LEU A 6 -19.08 63.04 -17.21
CA LEU A 6 -19.02 61.59 -17.34
C LEU A 6 -17.58 61.11 -17.49
N LEU A 7 -16.76 61.78 -18.30
CA LEU A 7 -15.34 61.46 -18.46
C LEU A 7 -14.54 61.67 -17.18
N THR A 8 -14.80 62.74 -16.41
CA THR A 8 -14.17 62.94 -15.10
C THR A 8 -14.64 61.91 -14.09
N ASN A 9 -15.95 61.63 -14.00
CA ASN A 9 -16.44 60.60 -13.08
C ASN A 9 -15.91 59.19 -13.41
N VAL A 10 -15.72 58.87 -14.70
CA VAL A 10 -15.11 57.61 -15.13
C VAL A 10 -13.62 57.59 -14.81
N SER A 11 -12.91 58.70 -15.06
CA SER A 11 -11.50 58.85 -14.68
C SER A 11 -11.31 58.70 -13.18
N ASP A 12 -12.10 59.39 -12.37
CA ASP A 12 -12.04 59.34 -10.91
C ASP A 12 -12.34 57.92 -10.42
N PHE A 13 -13.33 57.23 -11.01
CA PHE A 13 -13.58 55.82 -10.68
C PHE A 13 -12.40 54.87 -11.01
N PHE A 14 -11.66 55.11 -12.10
CA PHE A 14 -10.50 54.28 -12.47
C PHE A 14 -9.20 54.65 -11.75
N PHE A 15 -9.08 55.90 -11.26
CA PHE A 15 -7.84 56.44 -10.68
C PHE A 15 -7.96 56.78 -9.18
N GLU A 16 -9.12 56.64 -8.54
CA GLU A 16 -9.28 56.71 -7.10
C GLU A 16 -8.81 55.40 -6.42
N TYR A 17 -7.99 55.55 -5.38
CA TYR A 17 -7.48 54.45 -4.56
C TYR A 17 -7.92 54.64 -3.10
N ASP A 18 -8.93 53.88 -2.70
CA ASP A 18 -9.44 53.91 -1.34
C ASP A 18 -8.49 53.22 -0.37
N THR A 19 -8.15 53.92 0.72
CA THR A 19 -7.34 53.39 1.81
C THR A 19 -8.09 53.41 3.13
N PRO A 20 -8.01 52.33 3.93
CA PRO A 20 -8.65 52.31 5.24
C PRO A 20 -7.93 53.27 6.19
N ARG A 21 -8.70 54.11 6.90
CA ARG A 21 -8.16 54.97 7.95
C ARG A 21 -7.75 54.11 9.16
N MET A 22 -6.45 53.98 9.40
CA MET A 22 -5.91 53.19 10.51
C MET A 22 -5.75 54.01 11.80
N VAL A 23 -5.93 53.35 12.95
CA VAL A 23 -5.73 53.95 14.29
C VAL A 23 -4.50 53.32 14.94
N THR A 24 -3.46 54.14 15.18
CA THR A 24 -2.22 53.68 15.82
C THR A 24 -2.32 53.75 17.34
N ILE A 25 -2.22 52.62 18.02
CA ILE A 25 -2.35 52.52 19.48
C ILE A 25 -0.97 52.33 20.11
N ARG A 26 -0.49 53.32 20.87
CA ARG A 26 0.78 53.25 21.60
C ARG A 26 0.58 52.65 23.00
N ASN A 27 0.54 51.33 23.09
CA ASN A 27 0.49 50.61 24.38
C ASN A 27 1.50 49.44 24.37
N LYS A 28 2.47 49.46 25.30
CA LYS A 28 3.55 48.45 25.39
C LYS A 28 3.01 47.02 25.57
N ARG A 29 1.94 46.82 26.34
CA ARG A 29 1.38 45.48 26.60
C ARG A 29 0.73 44.87 25.35
N ILE A 30 -0.08 45.65 24.64
CA ILE A 30 -0.73 45.21 23.41
C ILE A 30 0.27 45.05 22.27
N GLY A 31 1.24 45.96 22.16
CA GLY A 31 2.32 45.83 21.19
C GLY A 31 3.13 44.55 21.42
N LEU A 32 3.43 44.20 22.67
CA LEU A 32 4.11 42.94 23.02
C LEU A 32 3.26 41.73 22.62
N ILE A 33 1.99 41.69 23.01
CA ILE A 33 1.07 40.59 22.67
C ILE A 33 0.97 40.41 21.15
N PHE A 34 0.77 41.50 20.40
CA PHE A 34 0.69 41.47 18.95
C PHE A 34 1.97 40.93 18.31
N ARG A 35 3.14 41.39 18.76
CA ARG A 35 4.44 40.91 18.26
C ARG A 35 4.70 39.45 18.61
N LEU A 36 4.29 38.99 19.80
CA LEU A 36 4.41 37.58 20.19
C LEU A 36 3.53 36.67 19.35
N ILE A 37 2.27 37.07 19.08
CA ILE A 37 1.38 36.30 18.20
C ILE A 37 1.95 36.27 16.77
N GLN A 38 2.41 37.41 16.24
CA GLN A 38 3.07 37.46 14.92
C GLN A 38 4.29 36.54 14.86
N LEU A 39 5.13 36.53 15.90
CA LEU A 39 6.31 35.66 15.97
C LEU A 39 5.91 34.18 16.03
N GLY A 40 4.85 33.84 16.78
CA GLY A 40 4.30 32.48 16.83
C GLY A 40 3.77 32.02 15.47
N VAL A 41 3.00 32.86 14.79
CA VAL A 41 2.50 32.59 13.42
C VAL A 41 3.66 32.43 12.43
N LEU A 42 4.65 33.32 12.49
CA LEU A 42 5.85 33.23 11.64
C LEU A 42 6.62 31.93 11.88
N ALA A 43 6.81 31.56 13.15
CA ALA A 43 7.48 30.31 13.52
C ALA A 43 6.71 29.09 13.03
N TYR A 44 5.37 29.10 13.11
CA TYR A 44 4.53 28.03 12.57
C TYR A 44 4.66 27.92 11.05
N ILE A 45 4.55 29.03 10.31
CA ILE A 45 4.66 29.03 8.85
C ILE A 45 6.03 28.53 8.41
N ILE A 46 7.12 29.08 8.97
CA ILE A 46 8.47 28.68 8.58
C ILE A 46 8.78 27.26 9.04
N GLY A 47 8.53 26.94 10.31
CA GLY A 47 8.90 25.65 10.90
C GLY A 47 8.03 24.49 10.42
N TRP A 48 6.71 24.63 10.51
CA TRP A 48 5.80 23.55 10.16
C TRP A 48 5.53 23.51 8.65
N VAL A 49 5.04 24.62 8.07
CA VAL A 49 4.54 24.60 6.68
C VAL A 49 5.69 24.55 5.67
N PHE A 50 6.74 25.36 5.86
CA PHE A 50 7.88 25.36 4.94
C PHE A 50 8.86 24.23 5.21
N ILE A 51 9.33 24.05 6.44
CA ILE A 51 10.41 23.09 6.72
C ILE A 51 9.88 21.66 6.87
N TYR A 52 8.85 21.44 7.71
CA TYR A 52 8.36 20.08 8.01
C TYR A 52 7.52 19.49 6.86
N GLU A 53 6.50 20.21 6.40
CA GLU A 53 5.62 19.77 5.31
C GLU A 53 6.21 19.99 3.91
N LYS A 54 7.32 20.73 3.80
CA LYS A 54 7.96 21.09 2.53
C LYS A 54 7.00 21.74 1.53
N GLY A 55 6.16 22.67 1.99
CA GLY A 55 5.16 23.37 1.16
C GLY A 55 5.73 24.22 0.00
N TYR A 56 7.04 24.31 -0.13
CA TYR A 56 7.75 24.93 -1.26
C TYR A 56 8.03 23.95 -2.41
N GLN A 57 7.82 22.65 -2.20
CA GLN A 57 8.05 21.61 -3.21
C GLN A 57 6.75 21.24 -3.92
N SER A 58 6.85 20.96 -5.21
CA SER A 58 5.87 20.15 -5.92
C SER A 58 6.18 18.68 -5.65
N THR A 59 5.15 17.86 -5.49
CA THR A 59 5.31 16.41 -5.28
C THR A 59 4.86 15.61 -6.48
N ASP A 60 5.54 14.50 -6.76
CA ASP A 60 5.16 13.53 -7.80
C ASP A 60 5.19 12.11 -7.25
N SER A 61 4.31 11.26 -7.78
CA SER A 61 4.25 9.82 -7.49
C SER A 61 5.06 9.02 -8.52
N THR A 62 5.65 7.91 -8.11
CA THR A 62 6.44 7.07 -9.02
C THR A 62 5.59 6.18 -9.92
N ILE A 63 6.06 6.01 -11.15
CA ILE A 63 5.78 4.80 -11.95
C ILE A 63 6.90 3.81 -11.68
N SER A 64 6.56 2.56 -11.36
CA SER A 64 7.54 1.53 -11.02
C SER A 64 7.48 0.32 -11.94
N SER A 65 8.63 -0.33 -12.13
CA SER A 65 8.75 -1.66 -12.75
C SER A 65 9.59 -2.55 -11.84
N VAL A 66 9.14 -3.78 -11.64
CA VAL A 66 9.79 -4.79 -10.79
C VAL A 66 10.04 -6.05 -11.60
N SER A 67 11.22 -6.64 -11.42
CA SER A 67 11.55 -7.96 -11.94
C SER A 67 12.30 -8.76 -10.89
N VAL A 68 11.85 -9.99 -10.66
CA VAL A 68 12.39 -10.86 -9.63
C VAL A 68 13.07 -12.07 -10.26
N LYS A 69 14.18 -12.49 -9.66
CA LYS A 69 14.84 -13.76 -9.98
C LYS A 69 15.11 -14.55 -8.72
N VAL A 70 14.57 -15.75 -8.64
CA VAL A 70 14.81 -16.66 -7.52
C VAL A 70 15.98 -17.58 -7.84
N LYS A 71 16.78 -17.92 -6.82
CA LYS A 71 17.87 -18.89 -6.90
C LYS A 71 17.90 -19.78 -5.66
N GLY A 72 18.15 -21.05 -5.90
CA GLY A 72 18.18 -22.09 -4.88
C GLY A 72 17.95 -23.45 -5.52
N ILE A 73 18.38 -24.51 -4.83
CA ILE A 73 18.14 -25.89 -5.25
C ILE A 73 17.56 -26.63 -4.05
N GLY A 74 16.45 -27.32 -4.27
CA GLY A 74 15.81 -28.21 -3.30
C GLY A 74 16.01 -29.66 -3.69
N PHE A 75 16.02 -30.54 -2.69
CA PHE A 75 15.98 -31.98 -2.88
C PHE A 75 14.77 -32.55 -2.15
N THR A 76 14.04 -33.45 -2.81
CA THR A 76 12.88 -34.13 -2.23
C THR A 76 12.97 -35.62 -2.53
N ASN A 77 12.53 -36.46 -1.60
CA ASN A 77 12.50 -37.91 -1.78
C ASN A 77 11.17 -38.45 -1.26
N LEU A 78 10.22 -38.64 -2.18
CA LEU A 78 8.88 -39.13 -1.87
C LEU A 78 8.76 -40.60 -2.26
N SER A 79 8.17 -41.45 -1.42
CA SER A 79 8.08 -42.90 -1.67
C SER A 79 7.43 -43.27 -3.02
N HIS A 80 6.44 -42.50 -3.47
CA HIS A 80 5.70 -42.77 -4.72
C HIS A 80 6.31 -42.15 -5.98
N VAL A 81 7.25 -41.22 -5.83
CA VAL A 81 7.80 -40.42 -6.95
C VAL A 81 9.32 -40.57 -7.08
N GLY A 82 9.99 -41.00 -6.02
CA GLY A 82 11.44 -41.13 -5.93
C GLY A 82 12.15 -39.81 -5.62
N PRO A 83 13.49 -39.82 -5.67
CA PRO A 83 14.31 -38.62 -5.45
C PRO A 83 14.18 -37.65 -6.63
N ARG A 84 13.94 -36.36 -6.33
CA ARG A 84 13.90 -35.26 -7.30
C ARG A 84 14.66 -34.05 -6.81
N ILE A 85 15.38 -33.43 -7.74
CA ILE A 85 15.98 -32.12 -7.58
C ILE A 85 14.98 -31.10 -8.12
N LEU A 86 14.77 -30.02 -7.37
CA LEU A 86 13.87 -28.92 -7.73
C LEU A 86 14.68 -27.64 -7.87
N ASP A 87 14.56 -26.98 -9.01
CA ASP A 87 15.20 -25.70 -9.26
C ASP A 87 14.16 -24.56 -9.38
N ALA A 88 14.64 -23.35 -9.71
CA ALA A 88 13.78 -22.18 -9.81
C ALA A 88 12.61 -22.34 -10.79
N VAL A 89 12.72 -23.17 -11.81
CA VAL A 89 11.64 -23.41 -12.77
C VAL A 89 10.54 -24.27 -12.16
N ASP A 90 10.88 -25.14 -11.21
CA ASP A 90 9.93 -26.04 -10.56
C ASP A 90 9.16 -25.38 -9.41
N TYR A 91 9.84 -24.56 -8.60
CA TYR A 91 9.24 -24.02 -7.37
C TYR A 91 8.79 -22.56 -7.47
N SER A 92 9.12 -21.82 -8.54
CA SER A 92 8.73 -20.40 -8.68
C SER A 92 7.55 -20.19 -9.63
N PHE A 93 6.53 -19.45 -9.16
CA PHE A 93 5.29 -19.22 -9.91
C PHE A 93 4.84 -17.75 -9.83
N PRO A 94 4.48 -17.09 -10.94
CA PRO A 94 4.82 -17.47 -12.31
C PRO A 94 6.34 -17.33 -12.54
N SER A 95 6.89 -18.15 -13.44
CA SER A 95 8.33 -18.15 -13.74
C SER A 95 8.84 -16.87 -14.43
N GLN A 96 7.92 -15.98 -14.86
CA GLN A 96 8.24 -14.71 -15.53
C GLN A 96 8.89 -13.68 -14.60
N GLY A 97 8.73 -13.83 -13.27
CA GLY A 97 9.35 -12.94 -12.30
C GLY A 97 8.69 -11.56 -12.22
N SER A 98 7.37 -11.54 -12.00
CA SER A 98 6.55 -10.35 -11.74
C SER A 98 6.72 -9.79 -10.32
N ASP A 99 6.01 -8.71 -10.02
CA ASP A 99 5.86 -8.10 -8.69
C ASP A 99 5.15 -9.01 -7.68
N SER A 100 4.26 -9.90 -8.13
CA SER A 100 3.66 -10.97 -7.32
C SER A 100 4.17 -12.34 -7.76
N PHE A 101 4.76 -13.11 -6.85
CA PHE A 101 5.24 -14.47 -7.14
C PHE A 101 5.15 -15.39 -5.92
N VAL A 102 5.21 -16.70 -6.13
CA VAL A 102 5.10 -17.75 -5.12
C VAL A 102 6.34 -18.61 -5.17
N ILE A 103 6.87 -18.95 -4.01
CA ILE A 103 7.91 -19.96 -3.84
C ILE A 103 7.27 -21.15 -3.13
N MET A 104 7.24 -22.29 -3.82
CA MET A 104 6.75 -23.55 -3.28
C MET A 104 7.65 -24.03 -2.13
N THR A 105 7.03 -24.37 -1.01
CA THR A 105 7.70 -24.89 0.20
C THR A 105 7.24 -26.30 0.54
N ASN A 106 6.01 -26.65 0.18
CA ASN A 106 5.44 -27.98 0.38
C ASN A 106 4.49 -28.30 -0.77
N TYR A 107 4.28 -29.57 -1.08
CA TYR A 107 3.31 -29.96 -2.11
C TYR A 107 2.82 -31.38 -1.93
N ILE A 108 1.63 -31.63 -2.47
CA ILE A 108 1.07 -32.97 -2.66
C ILE A 108 1.02 -33.22 -4.17
N VAL A 109 1.39 -34.42 -4.58
CA VAL A 109 1.39 -34.84 -5.99
C VAL A 109 0.54 -36.08 -6.15
N THR A 110 -0.40 -36.02 -7.08
CA THR A 110 -1.22 -37.17 -7.51
C THR A 110 -0.83 -37.49 -8.95
N PRO A 111 0.09 -38.44 -9.15
CA PRO A 111 0.62 -38.74 -10.47
C PRO A 111 -0.37 -39.57 -11.29
N ARG A 112 -0.24 -39.51 -12.62
CA ARG A 112 -0.93 -40.39 -13.58
C ARG A 112 -2.46 -40.40 -13.44
N GLN A 113 -3.05 -39.23 -13.19
CA GLN A 113 -4.49 -39.11 -13.27
C GLN A 113 -4.95 -39.32 -14.71
N SER A 114 -6.00 -40.10 -14.91
CA SER A 114 -6.65 -40.33 -16.20
C SER A 114 -8.16 -40.16 -16.07
N MET A 115 -8.84 -39.89 -17.19
CA MET A 115 -10.30 -39.72 -17.18
C MET A 115 -10.98 -41.09 -17.11
N THR A 116 -11.42 -41.49 -15.91
CA THR A 116 -12.09 -42.78 -15.68
C THR A 116 -13.02 -42.71 -14.47
N TYR A 117 -13.64 -43.84 -14.12
CA TYR A 117 -14.46 -43.99 -12.92
C TYR A 117 -13.61 -44.40 -11.73
N CYS A 118 -13.78 -43.73 -10.58
CA CYS A 118 -13.17 -44.12 -9.31
C CYS A 118 -14.02 -43.67 -8.13
N THR A 119 -13.73 -44.22 -6.95
CA THR A 119 -14.35 -43.82 -5.68
C THR A 119 -13.83 -42.46 -5.22
N GLN A 120 -14.71 -41.66 -4.62
CA GLN A 120 -14.33 -40.41 -3.97
C GLN A 120 -13.57 -40.69 -2.65
N LEU A 121 -12.78 -39.71 -2.19
CA LEU A 121 -12.06 -39.80 -0.90
C LEU A 121 -12.98 -39.72 0.31
N GLN A 122 -12.54 -40.36 1.41
CA GLN A 122 -13.30 -40.53 2.66
C GLN A 122 -13.75 -39.21 3.31
N SER A 123 -13.00 -38.11 3.07
CA SER A 123 -13.32 -36.78 3.59
C SER A 123 -14.56 -36.14 2.95
N SER A 124 -15.07 -36.72 1.86
CA SER A 124 -16.13 -36.14 1.05
C SER A 124 -17.26 -37.16 0.88
N GLU A 125 -18.37 -36.92 1.59
CA GLU A 125 -19.68 -37.57 1.43
C GLU A 125 -19.65 -39.12 1.38
N GLN A 126 -19.79 -39.73 2.56
CA GLN A 126 -20.00 -41.18 2.69
C GLN A 126 -21.39 -41.56 2.16
N CYS A 127 -21.50 -42.70 1.51
CA CYS A 127 -22.77 -43.27 1.05
C CYS A 127 -23.02 -44.61 1.74
N GLU A 128 -24.29 -44.94 2.00
CA GLU A 128 -24.67 -46.27 2.48
C GLU A 128 -25.21 -47.13 1.33
N SER A 129 -25.91 -46.46 0.40
CA SER A 129 -26.66 -47.04 -0.71
C SER A 129 -26.48 -46.26 -2.01
N ASP A 130 -26.75 -46.90 -3.15
CA ASP A 130 -26.68 -46.25 -4.47
C ASP A 130 -27.63 -45.05 -4.60
N SER A 131 -28.73 -45.02 -3.85
CA SER A 131 -29.67 -43.88 -3.85
C SER A 131 -29.11 -42.59 -3.26
N ASP A 132 -28.05 -42.69 -2.45
CA ASP A 132 -27.39 -41.52 -1.87
C ASP A 132 -26.54 -40.78 -2.92
N CYS A 133 -26.15 -41.50 -3.98
CA CYS A 133 -25.35 -40.98 -5.08
C CYS A 133 -26.28 -40.55 -6.22
N MET A 134 -26.53 -39.26 -6.38
CA MET A 134 -27.37 -38.76 -7.47
C MET A 134 -26.59 -38.70 -8.79
N ALA A 135 -26.90 -39.61 -9.72
CA ALA A 135 -26.24 -39.67 -11.02
C ALA A 135 -26.32 -38.34 -11.80
N GLY A 136 -25.20 -37.90 -12.35
CA GLY A 136 -25.10 -36.67 -13.14
C GLY A 136 -24.98 -35.38 -12.30
N GLN A 137 -25.03 -35.47 -10.96
CA GLN A 137 -24.77 -34.34 -10.07
C GLN A 137 -23.30 -34.29 -9.66
N PHE A 138 -22.86 -33.10 -9.23
CA PHE A 138 -21.54 -32.89 -8.64
C PHE A 138 -21.71 -32.11 -7.33
N SER A 139 -20.98 -32.50 -6.29
CA SER A 139 -20.92 -31.74 -5.04
C SER A 139 -20.00 -30.53 -5.19
N ARG A 140 -20.21 -29.48 -4.40
CA ARG A 140 -19.32 -28.29 -4.37
C ARG A 140 -17.88 -28.66 -4.01
N TYR A 141 -17.70 -29.69 -3.20
CA TYR A 141 -16.40 -30.25 -2.83
C TYR A 141 -16.11 -31.58 -3.56
N GLY A 142 -16.93 -31.90 -4.57
CA GLY A 142 -16.80 -33.08 -5.41
C GLY A 142 -15.60 -33.00 -6.34
N GLN A 143 -14.95 -34.14 -6.56
CA GLN A 143 -13.78 -34.27 -7.45
C GLN A 143 -14.15 -34.74 -8.87
N GLY A 144 -15.45 -34.90 -9.15
CA GLY A 144 -16.00 -35.37 -10.42
C GLY A 144 -17.54 -35.40 -10.41
N ILE A 145 -18.12 -35.99 -11.46
CA ILE A 145 -19.58 -36.16 -11.60
C ILE A 145 -19.96 -37.54 -11.07
N MET A 146 -20.96 -37.63 -10.20
CA MET A 146 -21.40 -38.91 -9.63
C MET A 146 -22.01 -39.82 -10.70
N SER A 147 -21.63 -41.09 -10.71
CA SER A 147 -22.20 -42.11 -11.60
C SER A 147 -23.54 -42.67 -11.09
N GLY A 148 -23.80 -42.52 -9.79
CA GLY A 148 -24.97 -43.06 -9.11
C GLY A 148 -24.75 -44.41 -8.43
N LYS A 149 -23.49 -44.85 -8.28
CA LYS A 149 -23.13 -46.07 -7.55
C LYS A 149 -22.37 -45.76 -6.27
N CYS A 150 -22.64 -46.51 -5.21
CA CYS A 150 -21.92 -46.47 -3.95
C CYS A 150 -20.94 -47.65 -3.87
N GLN A 151 -19.63 -47.37 -3.84
CA GLN A 151 -18.58 -48.40 -3.86
C GLN A 151 -17.64 -48.29 -2.65
N ASN A 152 -17.05 -49.42 -2.26
CA ASN A 152 -16.01 -49.42 -1.24
C ASN A 152 -14.71 -48.84 -1.83
N ASN A 153 -14.19 -47.81 -1.18
CA ASN A 153 -12.86 -47.29 -1.46
C ASN A 153 -11.77 -48.28 -0.98
N SER A 154 -10.52 -48.05 -1.39
CA SER A 154 -9.34 -48.87 -1.02
C SER A 154 -9.12 -49.04 0.49
N GLU A 155 -9.68 -48.15 1.31
CA GLU A 155 -9.59 -48.15 2.78
C GLU A 155 -10.81 -48.78 3.47
N GLY A 156 -11.78 -49.32 2.72
CA GLY A 156 -12.97 -50.01 3.25
C GLY A 156 -14.16 -49.11 3.58
N SER A 157 -14.06 -47.79 3.41
CA SER A 157 -15.20 -46.86 3.51
C SER A 157 -16.01 -46.81 2.22
N LYS A 158 -17.35 -46.76 2.31
CA LYS A 158 -18.23 -46.57 1.15
C LYS A 158 -18.33 -45.10 0.73
N THR A 159 -18.00 -44.82 -0.52
CA THR A 159 -18.11 -43.49 -1.12
C THR A 159 -18.71 -43.59 -2.52
N CYS A 160 -19.29 -42.49 -3.00
CA CYS A 160 -19.87 -42.46 -4.33
C CYS A 160 -18.79 -42.63 -5.41
N GLU A 161 -19.11 -43.41 -6.44
CA GLU A 161 -18.31 -43.51 -7.67
C GLU A 161 -18.52 -42.23 -8.49
N ILE A 162 -17.42 -41.66 -8.95
CA ILE A 162 -17.38 -40.45 -9.77
C ILE A 162 -16.68 -40.71 -11.09
N PHE A 163 -17.10 -40.00 -12.14
CA PHE A 163 -16.38 -39.88 -13.40
C PHE A 163 -15.56 -38.58 -13.38
N GLY A 164 -14.25 -38.71 -13.54
CA GLY A 164 -13.33 -37.58 -13.48
C GLY A 164 -11.87 -38.00 -13.57
N TRP A 165 -10.99 -37.15 -13.02
CA TRP A 165 -9.56 -37.42 -12.98
C TRP A 165 -9.22 -38.36 -11.82
N CYS A 166 -8.89 -39.60 -12.17
CA CYS A 166 -8.64 -40.69 -11.23
C CYS A 166 -7.20 -41.20 -11.34
N PRO A 167 -6.53 -41.52 -10.22
CA PRO A 167 -7.04 -41.49 -8.85
C PRO A 167 -7.25 -40.06 -8.34
N VAL A 168 -8.20 -39.88 -7.41
CA VAL A 168 -8.50 -38.59 -6.79
C VAL A 168 -7.36 -38.10 -5.89
N GLU A 169 -7.26 -36.78 -5.71
CA GLU A 169 -6.24 -36.15 -4.86
C GLU A 169 -6.54 -36.38 -3.38
N ASP A 170 -5.66 -37.09 -2.69
CA ASP A 170 -5.70 -37.24 -1.23
C ASP A 170 -5.02 -36.06 -0.53
N ASP A 171 -5.83 -35.27 0.18
CA ASP A 171 -5.42 -34.08 0.92
C ASP A 171 -5.45 -34.31 2.45
N SER A 172 -5.62 -35.55 2.89
CA SER A 172 -5.69 -35.91 4.32
C SER A 172 -4.33 -35.82 5.02
N VAL A 173 -3.25 -36.14 4.30
CA VAL A 173 -1.87 -36.15 4.81
C VAL A 173 -1.01 -35.12 4.09
N ILE A 174 -0.79 -33.98 4.74
CA ILE A 174 0.22 -32.99 4.33
C ILE A 174 1.54 -33.37 5.01
N SER A 175 2.60 -33.54 4.22
CA SER A 175 3.95 -33.83 4.70
C SER A 175 4.40 -32.84 5.79
N ASN A 176 4.79 -33.38 6.95
CA ASN A 176 5.39 -32.66 8.07
C ASN A 176 6.63 -33.45 8.55
N PRO A 177 7.86 -32.92 8.44
CA PRO A 177 8.23 -31.55 8.07
C PRO A 177 7.92 -31.19 6.60
N PRO A 178 7.87 -29.88 6.25
CA PRO A 178 7.70 -29.42 4.88
C PRO A 178 8.76 -30.00 3.92
N LEU A 179 8.37 -30.33 2.70
CA LEU A 179 9.27 -31.01 1.75
C LEU A 179 10.48 -30.17 1.32
N LEU A 180 10.34 -28.84 1.15
CA LEU A 180 11.42 -27.95 0.73
C LEU A 180 11.86 -27.02 1.87
N MET A 181 12.34 -27.58 2.99
CA MET A 181 12.97 -26.77 4.05
C MET A 181 14.21 -26.00 3.57
N ALA A 182 14.90 -26.51 2.54
CA ALA A 182 16.00 -25.80 1.89
C ALA A 182 15.62 -24.41 1.35
N ALA A 183 14.32 -24.14 1.14
CA ALA A 183 13.82 -22.85 0.68
C ALA A 183 14.18 -21.70 1.62
N GLU A 184 14.41 -21.95 2.90
CA GLU A 184 14.87 -20.94 3.87
C GLU A 184 16.18 -20.27 3.44
N ASN A 185 17.03 -21.01 2.73
CA ASN A 185 18.32 -20.55 2.21
C ASN A 185 18.26 -20.05 0.76
N PHE A 186 17.08 -20.04 0.15
CA PHE A 186 16.94 -19.50 -1.20
C PHE A 186 17.10 -17.99 -1.17
N THR A 187 17.52 -17.46 -2.32
CA THR A 187 17.73 -16.03 -2.51
C THR A 187 16.81 -15.50 -3.59
N ILE A 188 16.23 -14.33 -3.34
CA ILE A 188 15.49 -13.55 -4.32
C ILE A 188 16.30 -12.32 -4.68
N PHE A 189 16.49 -12.10 -5.97
CA PHE A 189 17.14 -10.92 -6.51
C PHE A 189 16.07 -10.02 -7.13
N ILE A 190 15.88 -8.84 -6.52
CA ILE A 190 14.86 -7.88 -6.93
C ILE A 190 15.54 -6.78 -7.75
N LYS A 191 15.09 -6.60 -8.99
CA LYS A 191 15.38 -5.41 -9.78
C LYS A 191 14.17 -4.50 -9.73
N ASN A 192 14.37 -3.28 -9.26
CA ASN A 192 13.34 -2.27 -9.27
C ASN A 192 13.84 -1.01 -9.98
N ALA A 193 13.02 -0.48 -10.87
CA ALA A 193 13.21 0.80 -11.53
C ALA A 193 12.01 1.68 -11.27
N ILE A 194 12.25 2.95 -10.97
CA ILE A 194 11.21 3.95 -10.75
C ILE A 194 11.45 5.17 -11.63
N THR A 195 10.38 5.83 -12.03
CA THR A 195 10.41 7.08 -12.78
C THR A 195 9.42 8.06 -12.17
N PHE A 196 9.91 9.25 -11.83
CA PHE A 196 9.11 10.43 -11.48
C PHE A 196 8.85 11.23 -12.76
N THR A 197 7.71 11.00 -13.40
CA THR A 197 7.41 11.54 -14.73
C THR A 197 7.33 13.07 -14.76
N ALA A 198 6.81 13.70 -13.70
CA ALA A 198 6.70 15.15 -13.63
C ALA A 198 8.08 15.84 -13.60
N PHE A 199 9.09 15.15 -13.07
CA PHE A 199 10.45 15.68 -12.93
C PHE A 199 11.44 15.12 -13.96
N GLY A 200 11.05 14.10 -14.74
CA GLY A 200 11.90 13.41 -15.71
C GLY A 200 13.04 12.59 -15.08
N VAL A 201 12.95 12.24 -13.79
CA VAL A 201 14.01 11.55 -13.06
C VAL A 201 13.71 10.05 -12.99
N SER A 202 14.67 9.22 -13.40
CA SER A 202 14.56 7.76 -13.31
C SER A 202 15.66 7.18 -12.43
N ARG A 203 15.31 6.31 -11.48
CA ARG A 203 16.23 5.65 -10.56
C ARG A 203 16.05 4.14 -10.58
N ARG A 204 17.08 3.43 -10.11
CA ARG A 204 17.10 1.97 -9.98
C ARG A 204 17.62 1.60 -8.60
N ASN A 205 17.15 0.48 -8.05
CA ASN A 205 17.57 0.02 -6.74
C ASN A 205 19.04 -0.46 -6.69
N ILE A 206 19.58 -0.89 -7.84
CA ILE A 206 21.01 -1.11 -8.02
C ILE A 206 21.69 0.25 -8.20
N VAL A 207 21.98 0.88 -7.06
CA VAL A 207 22.63 2.20 -6.99
C VAL A 207 24.10 2.12 -7.39
N GLU A 208 24.71 3.28 -7.61
CA GLU A 208 26.09 3.43 -8.11
C GLU A 208 27.15 2.78 -7.21
N SER A 209 26.87 2.64 -5.90
CA SER A 209 27.75 1.95 -4.96
C SER A 209 27.74 0.43 -5.09
N VAL A 210 26.73 -0.15 -5.76
CA VAL A 210 26.59 -1.60 -5.95
C VAL A 210 27.26 -2.00 -7.26
N THR A 211 28.45 -2.57 -7.12
CA THR A 211 29.26 -3.10 -8.24
C THR A 211 28.96 -4.56 -8.53
N LYS A 212 29.40 -5.07 -9.69
CA LYS A 212 29.26 -6.50 -10.04
C LYS A 212 29.95 -7.44 -9.04
N ALA A 213 31.06 -7.01 -8.43
CA ALA A 213 31.78 -7.79 -7.43
C ALA A 213 30.99 -7.87 -6.11
N THR A 214 30.48 -6.73 -5.63
CA THR A 214 29.64 -6.67 -4.42
C THR A 214 28.33 -7.45 -4.60
N LEU A 215 27.68 -7.33 -5.77
CA LEU A 215 26.44 -8.06 -6.06
C LEU A 215 26.58 -9.59 -6.03
N LYS A 216 27.79 -10.14 -6.22
CA LYS A 216 28.00 -11.60 -6.17
C LYS A 216 28.01 -12.15 -4.74
N ASN A 217 28.36 -11.33 -3.74
CA ASN A 217 28.58 -11.78 -2.37
C ASN A 217 27.67 -11.07 -1.35
N CYS A 218 27.02 -9.98 -1.73
CA CYS A 218 26.15 -9.26 -0.81
C CYS A 218 24.87 -10.07 -0.56
N THR A 219 24.39 -9.98 0.68
CA THR A 219 23.04 -10.39 1.07
C THR A 219 22.45 -9.23 1.85
N TYR A 220 21.20 -8.90 1.60
CA TYR A 220 20.52 -7.79 2.26
C TYR A 220 20.50 -8.00 3.78
N HIS A 221 20.82 -6.92 4.49
CA HIS A 221 20.61 -6.82 5.93
C HIS A 221 20.29 -5.36 6.26
N LYS A 222 19.28 -5.13 7.10
CA LYS A 222 18.76 -3.79 7.43
C LYS A 222 19.82 -2.79 7.91
N VAL A 223 20.81 -3.28 8.67
CA VAL A 223 21.91 -2.47 9.22
C VAL A 223 23.20 -2.56 8.40
N HIS A 224 23.68 -3.76 8.10
CA HIS A 224 25.00 -3.97 7.49
C HIS A 224 25.02 -3.67 5.98
N ASP A 225 24.02 -4.14 5.23
CA ASP A 225 23.96 -4.06 3.76
C ASP A 225 22.54 -3.66 3.27
N PRO A 226 22.04 -2.46 3.62
CA PRO A 226 20.66 -2.05 3.32
C PRO A 226 20.37 -1.80 1.85
N LEU A 227 21.41 -1.73 1.01
CA LEU A 227 21.30 -1.45 -0.43
C LEU A 227 21.50 -2.70 -1.29
N CYS A 228 21.78 -3.86 -0.69
CA CYS A 228 21.91 -5.09 -1.45
C CYS A 228 20.53 -5.56 -1.94
N PRO A 229 20.33 -5.81 -3.25
CA PRO A 229 19.05 -6.22 -3.82
C PRO A 229 18.81 -7.76 -3.75
N VAL A 230 19.65 -8.50 -3.04
CA VAL A 230 19.59 -9.97 -2.91
C VAL A 230 19.15 -10.31 -1.50
N PHE A 231 17.98 -10.93 -1.35
CA PHE A 231 17.38 -11.23 -0.05
C PHE A 231 17.32 -12.74 0.16
N ARG A 232 17.70 -13.20 1.36
CA ARG A 232 17.49 -14.59 1.79
C ARG A 232 16.07 -14.74 2.34
N LEU A 233 15.37 -15.81 1.97
CA LEU A 233 13.98 -16.01 2.42
C LEU A 233 13.87 -16.15 3.94
N GLY A 234 14.79 -16.90 4.57
CA GLY A 234 14.83 -17.01 6.03
C GLY A 234 14.92 -15.66 6.73
N TYR A 235 15.79 -14.77 6.26
CA TYR A 235 15.94 -13.42 6.84
C TYR A 235 14.65 -12.58 6.75
N ILE A 236 13.90 -12.68 5.65
CA ILE A 236 12.62 -11.97 5.52
C ILE A 236 11.62 -12.45 6.58
N VAL A 237 11.57 -13.75 6.83
CA VAL A 237 10.67 -14.35 7.82
C VAL A 237 11.14 -14.05 9.25
N GLU A 238 12.45 -14.04 9.49
CA GLU A 238 13.06 -13.66 10.77
C GLU A 238 12.76 -12.19 11.14
N GLU A 239 12.83 -11.26 10.18
CA GLU A 239 12.51 -9.83 10.41
C GLU A 239 11.03 -9.63 10.75
N LEU A 240 10.15 -10.54 10.30
CA LEU A 240 8.74 -10.59 10.68
C LEU A 240 8.49 -11.23 12.05
N GLN A 241 9.53 -11.73 12.73
CA GLN A 241 9.44 -12.49 13.99
C GLN A 241 8.62 -13.78 13.88
N GLU A 242 8.61 -14.37 12.68
CA GLU A 242 7.84 -15.57 12.35
C GLU A 242 8.75 -16.81 12.22
N ASN A 243 8.16 -18.01 12.28
CA ASN A 243 8.91 -19.25 12.09
C ASN A 243 8.72 -19.79 10.66
N PHE A 244 9.84 -19.92 9.92
CA PHE A 244 9.84 -20.43 8.55
C PHE A 244 9.19 -21.81 8.42
N SER A 245 9.38 -22.71 9.38
CA SER A 245 8.84 -24.08 9.32
C SER A 245 7.31 -24.10 9.36
N VAL A 246 6.71 -23.23 10.18
CA VAL A 246 5.25 -23.13 10.31
C VAL A 246 4.66 -22.52 9.05
N LEU A 247 5.29 -21.45 8.55
CA LEU A 247 4.90 -20.79 7.31
C LEU A 247 5.04 -21.72 6.10
N ALA A 248 6.10 -22.51 6.03
CA ALA A 248 6.38 -23.45 4.94
C ALA A 248 5.38 -24.62 4.88
N TYR A 249 4.77 -24.99 6.02
CA TYR A 249 3.85 -26.13 6.10
C TYR A 249 2.53 -25.88 5.35
N LYS A 250 1.88 -24.72 5.57
CA LYS A 250 0.60 -24.34 4.93
C LYS A 250 0.73 -23.20 3.92
N GLY A 251 1.92 -22.64 3.76
CA GLY A 251 2.15 -21.43 2.98
C GLY A 251 1.71 -20.15 3.71
N GLY A 252 1.91 -19.01 3.06
CA GLY A 252 1.45 -17.72 3.55
C GLY A 252 1.74 -16.59 2.58
N MET A 253 1.43 -15.35 2.97
CA MET A 253 1.57 -14.18 2.11
C MET A 253 2.39 -13.09 2.80
N ILE A 254 3.48 -12.68 2.17
CA ILE A 254 4.42 -11.66 2.65
C ILE A 254 4.47 -10.52 1.63
N GLY A 255 4.38 -9.30 2.13
CA GLY A 255 4.57 -8.07 1.38
C GLY A 255 6.01 -7.58 1.53
N ILE A 256 6.68 -7.31 0.42
CA ILE A 256 7.98 -6.63 0.40
C ILE A 256 7.73 -5.20 -0.07
N LEU A 257 7.85 -4.24 0.84
CA LEU A 257 7.66 -2.84 0.54
C LEU A 257 9.00 -2.18 0.20
N ILE A 258 9.07 -1.56 -0.97
CA ILE A 258 10.19 -0.75 -1.44
C ILE A 258 9.73 0.72 -1.46
N ASP A 259 10.19 1.52 -0.50
CA ASP A 259 9.83 2.93 -0.40
C ASP A 259 10.95 3.85 -0.90
N TRP A 260 10.56 4.77 -1.78
CA TRP A 260 11.38 5.79 -2.41
C TRP A 260 10.90 7.18 -2.01
N ASN A 261 11.33 7.65 -0.84
CA ASN A 261 11.10 9.01 -0.41
C ASN A 261 12.30 9.89 -0.80
N CYS A 262 12.15 10.66 -1.88
CA CYS A 262 13.25 11.36 -2.51
C CYS A 262 13.05 12.87 -2.50
N ASP A 263 14.06 13.59 -2.01
CA ASP A 263 14.13 15.03 -2.12
C ASP A 263 15.06 15.39 -3.30
N LEU A 264 14.45 15.81 -4.41
CA LEU A 264 15.13 16.12 -5.66
C LEU A 264 15.70 17.54 -5.70
N ASP A 265 15.64 18.28 -4.59
CA ASP A 265 16.44 19.50 -4.41
C ASP A 265 17.91 19.15 -4.17
N TRP A 266 18.15 17.96 -3.62
CA TRP A 266 19.48 17.38 -3.47
C TRP A 266 19.85 16.53 -4.68
N SER A 267 21.12 16.14 -4.76
CA SER A 267 21.57 15.21 -5.80
C SER A 267 20.80 13.88 -5.73
N GLU A 268 20.40 13.38 -6.90
CA GLU A 268 19.70 12.10 -7.10
C GLU A 268 20.38 10.89 -6.43
N LYS A 269 21.67 10.99 -6.08
CA LYS A 269 22.40 9.95 -5.34
C LYS A 269 21.87 9.70 -3.93
N HIS A 270 21.19 10.68 -3.33
CA HIS A 270 20.56 10.53 -2.01
C HIS A 270 19.20 9.83 -2.10
N CYS A 271 18.59 9.79 -3.29
CA CYS A 271 17.38 9.03 -3.56
C CYS A 271 17.74 7.54 -3.61
N LYS A 272 17.49 6.84 -2.50
CA LYS A 272 17.80 5.43 -2.29
C LYS A 272 16.54 4.71 -1.79
N PRO A 273 16.37 3.41 -2.13
CA PRO A 273 15.23 2.65 -1.67
C PRO A 273 15.41 2.28 -0.20
N THR A 274 14.31 2.18 0.51
CA THR A 274 14.21 1.54 1.82
C THR A 274 13.32 0.31 1.71
N TYR A 275 13.72 -0.78 2.36
CA TYR A 275 12.98 -2.04 2.30
C TYR A 275 12.35 -2.34 3.66
N SER A 276 11.12 -2.80 3.63
CA SER A 276 10.39 -3.28 4.80
C SER A 276 9.56 -4.49 4.43
N PHE A 277 9.25 -5.33 5.41
CA PHE A 277 8.51 -6.57 5.22
C PHE A 277 7.28 -6.54 6.09
N HIS A 278 6.16 -6.99 5.54
CA HIS A 278 4.89 -7.05 6.24
C HIS A 278 4.20 -8.38 5.94
N GLN A 279 3.49 -8.93 6.92
CA GLN A 279 2.61 -10.06 6.65
C GLN A 279 1.30 -9.53 6.07
N LEU A 280 0.92 -10.00 4.87
CA LEU A 280 -0.27 -9.51 4.16
C LEU A 280 -1.55 -10.24 4.57
N TYR A 281 -1.42 -11.49 5.02
CA TYR A 281 -2.55 -12.32 5.41
C TYR A 281 -2.15 -13.25 6.57
N GLY A 282 -2.99 -13.26 7.61
CA GLY A 282 -2.87 -14.22 8.71
C GLY A 282 -1.83 -13.88 9.77
N GLY A 283 -2.06 -12.84 10.57
CA GLY A 283 -1.52 -12.89 11.93
C GLY A 283 -2.03 -14.17 12.61
N MET A 284 -1.22 -14.83 13.44
CA MET A 284 -1.52 -16.07 14.17
C MET A 284 -2.68 -15.94 15.21
N GLY A 285 -3.75 -15.21 14.90
CA GLY A 285 -5.03 -15.30 15.60
C GLY A 285 -5.70 -16.63 15.26
N LYS A 286 -6.16 -17.35 16.30
CA LYS A 286 -6.69 -18.73 16.23
C LYS A 286 -7.98 -18.90 15.40
N ASP A 287 -8.56 -17.81 14.89
CA ASP A 287 -9.88 -17.80 14.25
C ASP A 287 -9.82 -17.28 12.81
N GLN A 288 -8.99 -17.87 11.95
CA GLN A 288 -9.03 -17.57 10.51
C GLN A 288 -9.48 -18.77 9.69
N VAL A 289 -10.62 -18.60 9.02
CA VAL A 289 -11.13 -19.50 7.98
C VAL A 289 -10.14 -19.45 6.81
N SER A 290 -9.47 -20.57 6.52
CA SER A 290 -8.40 -20.70 5.50
C SER A 290 -7.03 -20.10 5.87
N ALA A 291 -6.41 -20.60 6.96
CA ALA A 291 -5.01 -20.30 7.27
C ALA A 291 -4.04 -20.89 6.22
N GLY A 292 -3.27 -20.02 5.55
CA GLY A 292 -2.18 -20.38 4.64
C GLY A 292 -2.35 -19.86 3.21
N PHE A 293 -1.54 -20.38 2.29
CA PHE A 293 -1.65 -20.11 0.85
C PHE A 293 -1.34 -21.38 0.05
N ASN A 294 -2.32 -21.81 -0.74
CA ASN A 294 -2.18 -22.96 -1.61
C ASN A 294 -2.91 -22.77 -2.95
N PHE A 295 -2.46 -23.48 -3.97
CA PHE A 295 -3.13 -23.55 -5.27
C PHE A 295 -2.85 -24.90 -5.94
N ARG A 296 -3.64 -25.22 -6.96
CA ARG A 296 -3.48 -26.47 -7.73
C ARG A 296 -3.09 -26.16 -9.17
N TYR A 297 -2.20 -26.99 -9.72
CA TYR A 297 -1.90 -26.99 -11.15
C TYR A 297 -1.63 -28.42 -11.63
N ALA A 298 -1.71 -28.64 -12.94
CA ALA A 298 -1.49 -29.96 -13.51
C ALA A 298 -0.50 -29.92 -14.67
N LYS A 299 0.29 -30.99 -14.80
CA LYS A 299 1.16 -31.24 -15.96
C LYS A 299 0.51 -32.32 -16.82
N TYR A 300 0.04 -31.95 -18.01
CA TYR A 300 -0.65 -32.86 -18.93
C TYR A 300 0.35 -33.57 -19.85
N TYR A 301 0.13 -34.86 -20.10
CA TYR A 301 0.91 -35.68 -21.02
C TYR A 301 0.05 -36.82 -21.59
N LYS A 302 0.60 -37.58 -22.54
CA LYS A 302 -0.05 -38.78 -23.08
C LYS A 302 0.82 -39.99 -22.84
N GLU A 303 0.22 -41.06 -22.34
CA GLU A 303 0.86 -42.37 -22.19
C GLU A 303 -0.02 -43.41 -22.89
N ASN A 304 0.52 -44.16 -23.85
CA ASN A 304 -0.23 -45.16 -24.63
C ASN A 304 -1.52 -44.61 -25.29
N ASN A 305 -1.48 -43.40 -25.85
CA ASN A 305 -2.63 -42.66 -26.41
C ASN A 305 -3.73 -42.28 -25.41
N VAL A 306 -3.55 -42.57 -24.11
CA VAL A 306 -4.44 -42.11 -23.06
C VAL A 306 -3.94 -40.76 -22.55
N GLU A 307 -4.84 -39.78 -22.47
CA GLU A 307 -4.53 -38.48 -21.87
C GLU A 307 -4.43 -38.64 -20.35
N MET A 308 -3.29 -38.19 -19.81
CA MET A 308 -2.98 -38.25 -18.39
C MET A 308 -2.52 -36.88 -17.89
N ARG A 309 -2.61 -36.68 -16.58
CA ARG A 309 -1.99 -35.53 -15.92
C ARG A 309 -1.42 -35.90 -14.56
N ASP A 310 -0.36 -35.20 -14.19
CA ASP A 310 0.09 -35.16 -12.80
C ASP A 310 -0.48 -33.91 -12.15
N LEU A 311 -1.31 -34.09 -11.13
CA LEU A 311 -1.89 -33.00 -10.36
C LEU A 311 -0.96 -32.66 -9.19
N TYR A 312 -0.73 -31.36 -9.00
CA TYR A 312 0.05 -30.82 -7.91
C TYR A 312 -0.82 -29.86 -7.10
N LYS A 313 -0.94 -30.12 -5.80
CA LYS A 313 -1.41 -29.13 -4.83
C LYS A 313 -0.19 -28.51 -4.15
N VAL A 314 0.06 -27.24 -4.43
CA VAL A 314 1.22 -26.51 -3.96
C VAL A 314 0.85 -25.68 -2.75
N TYR A 315 1.66 -25.77 -1.70
CA TYR A 315 1.71 -24.85 -0.59
C TYR A 315 3.00 -24.03 -0.71
N GLY A 316 2.89 -22.72 -0.52
CA GLY A 316 4.03 -21.85 -0.73
C GLY A 316 3.86 -20.48 -0.12
N ILE A 317 4.96 -19.75 -0.11
CA ILE A 317 4.99 -18.36 0.34
C ILE A 317 4.80 -17.49 -0.88
N ARG A 318 3.71 -16.74 -0.91
CA ARG A 318 3.46 -15.68 -1.90
C ARG A 318 4.13 -14.40 -1.42
N PHE A 319 4.93 -13.81 -2.29
CA PHE A 319 5.55 -12.51 -2.11
C PHE A 319 4.89 -11.51 -3.06
N ASP A 320 4.36 -10.42 -2.48
CA ASP A 320 3.88 -9.27 -3.26
C ASP A 320 4.81 -8.09 -3.01
N ILE A 321 5.50 -7.63 -4.05
CA ILE A 321 6.39 -6.48 -4.00
C ILE A 321 5.60 -5.23 -4.27
N MET A 322 5.47 -4.39 -3.25
CA MET A 322 4.80 -3.09 -3.34
C MET A 322 5.87 -2.02 -3.43
N VAL A 323 5.73 -1.13 -4.42
CA VAL A 323 6.65 -0.01 -4.58
C VAL A 323 5.89 1.27 -4.28
N HIS A 324 6.39 2.02 -3.31
CA HIS A 324 5.91 3.36 -3.01
C HIS A 324 7.02 4.35 -3.34
N GLY A 325 6.62 5.50 -3.85
CA GLY A 325 7.58 6.53 -4.14
C GLY A 325 6.94 7.90 -4.20
N LYS A 326 7.59 8.82 -3.50
CA LYS A 326 7.23 10.23 -3.41
C LYS A 326 8.50 11.03 -3.65
N ALA A 327 8.48 11.85 -4.70
CA ALA A 327 9.53 12.84 -4.92
C ALA A 327 9.01 14.23 -4.63
N GLY A 328 9.81 15.05 -3.95
CA GLY A 328 9.61 16.49 -3.84
C GLY A 328 10.68 17.23 -4.62
N LYS A 329 10.31 18.29 -5.35
CA LYS A 329 11.24 19.21 -6.01
C LYS A 329 10.74 20.65 -5.88
N PHE A 330 11.63 21.60 -5.64
CA PHE A 330 11.33 23.02 -5.54
C PHE A 330 10.51 23.49 -6.74
N ASN A 331 9.40 24.18 -6.44
CA ASN A 331 8.57 24.80 -7.45
C ASN A 331 8.05 26.14 -6.91
N ILE A 332 8.14 27.17 -7.76
CA ILE A 332 7.74 28.53 -7.41
C ILE A 332 6.24 28.67 -7.17
N ILE A 333 5.40 27.87 -7.85
CA ILE A 333 3.94 27.93 -7.73
C ILE A 333 3.47 27.55 -6.31
N PRO A 334 3.78 26.36 -5.75
CA PRO A 334 3.41 26.03 -4.38
C PRO A 334 4.12 26.93 -3.37
N THR A 335 5.36 27.37 -3.65
CA THR A 335 6.05 28.34 -2.80
C THR A 335 5.26 29.64 -2.66
N MET A 336 4.86 30.27 -3.77
CA MET A 336 4.11 31.54 -3.74
C MET A 336 2.70 31.36 -3.16
N THR A 337 2.06 30.22 -3.42
CA THR A 337 0.75 29.89 -2.83
C THR A 337 0.84 29.73 -1.31
N THR A 338 1.90 29.09 -0.82
CA THR A 338 2.17 28.92 0.61
C THR A 338 2.54 30.25 1.26
N ILE A 339 3.31 31.13 0.59
CA ILE A 339 3.59 32.49 1.08
C ILE A 339 2.28 33.30 1.16
N GLY A 340 1.47 33.28 0.11
CA GLY A 340 0.22 34.04 0.06
C GLY A 340 -0.78 33.60 1.13
N SER A 341 -1.00 32.29 1.28
CA SER A 341 -1.83 31.74 2.35
C SER A 341 -1.24 32.04 3.74
N GLY A 342 0.08 31.92 3.91
CA GLY A 342 0.79 32.28 5.15
C GLY A 342 0.60 33.74 5.54
N ILE A 343 0.71 34.68 4.61
CA ILE A 343 0.43 36.11 4.83
C ILE A 343 -1.02 36.31 5.29
N GLY A 344 -1.98 35.58 4.71
CA GLY A 344 -3.37 35.60 5.14
C GLY A 344 -3.56 35.25 6.62
N VAL A 345 -2.83 34.26 7.13
CA VAL A 345 -2.90 33.82 8.54
C VAL A 345 -2.44 34.92 9.50
N PHE A 346 -1.54 35.83 9.10
CA PHE A 346 -1.17 36.98 9.95
C PHE A 346 -2.37 37.90 10.27
N GLY A 347 -3.43 37.88 9.46
CA GLY A 347 -4.68 38.59 9.74
C GLY A 347 -5.40 38.08 10.99
N VAL A 348 -5.17 36.84 11.42
CA VAL A 348 -5.74 36.32 12.68
C VAL A 348 -5.16 37.06 13.88
N ALA A 349 -3.89 37.47 13.83
CA ALA A 349 -3.25 38.20 14.92
C ALA A 349 -3.92 39.56 15.18
N THR A 350 -4.37 40.25 14.12
CA THR A 350 -5.05 41.54 14.25
C THR A 350 -6.44 41.36 14.86
N LEU A 351 -7.20 40.35 14.43
CA LEU A 351 -8.52 40.02 15.01
C LEU A 351 -8.43 39.69 16.50
N VAL A 352 -7.49 38.83 16.90
CA VAL A 352 -7.28 38.48 18.31
C VAL A 352 -6.88 39.70 19.13
N CYS A 353 -5.95 40.51 18.63
CA CYS A 353 -5.53 41.73 19.32
C CYS A 353 -6.66 42.76 19.42
N ASP A 354 -7.51 42.88 18.40
CA ASP A 354 -8.68 43.74 18.42
C ASP A 354 -9.69 43.29 19.47
N LEU A 355 -9.94 41.98 19.59
CA LEU A 355 -10.83 41.43 20.61
C LEU A 355 -10.29 41.73 22.02
N VAL A 356 -8.99 41.50 22.25
CA VAL A 356 -8.32 41.82 23.51
C VAL A 356 -8.38 43.32 23.81
N LEU A 357 -8.10 44.17 22.81
CA LEU A 357 -8.11 45.63 22.94
C LEU A 357 -9.50 46.16 23.33
N LEU A 358 -10.54 45.65 22.68
CA LEU A 358 -11.91 46.16 22.81
C LEU A 358 -12.68 45.55 24.00
N HIS A 359 -12.30 44.37 24.47
CA HIS A 359 -13.05 43.67 25.52
C HIS A 359 -12.25 43.47 26.82
N ALA A 360 -10.94 43.23 26.76
CA ALA A 360 -10.15 42.82 27.92
C ALA A 360 -9.36 43.96 28.60
N LEU A 361 -9.11 45.09 27.92
CA LEU A 361 -8.33 46.19 28.51
C LEU A 361 -9.13 47.09 29.49
N PRO A 362 -8.50 47.62 30.55
CA PRO A 362 -9.15 48.53 31.50
C PRO A 362 -9.72 49.80 30.85
N LYS A 363 -9.05 50.33 29.81
CA LYS A 363 -9.47 51.53 29.06
C LYS A 363 -10.26 51.19 27.78
N ARG A 364 -10.98 50.07 27.74
CA ARG A 364 -11.74 49.60 26.55
C ARG A 364 -12.71 50.63 25.96
N ASN A 365 -13.42 51.39 26.80
CA ASN A 365 -14.42 52.37 26.33
C ASN A 365 -13.77 53.50 25.53
N TYR A 366 -12.56 53.92 25.93
CA TYR A 366 -11.76 54.91 25.20
C TYR A 366 -11.35 54.39 23.82
N TYR A 367 -10.90 53.13 23.72
CA TYR A 367 -10.52 52.53 22.45
C TYR A 367 -11.71 52.30 21.52
N LYS A 368 -12.89 51.92 22.06
CA LYS A 368 -14.14 51.80 21.29
C LYS A 368 -14.56 53.12 20.66
N GLN A 369 -14.55 54.23 21.42
CA GLN A 369 -14.89 55.56 20.90
C GLN A 369 -13.93 56.06 19.82
N LYS A 370 -12.66 55.62 19.84
CA LYS A 370 -11.67 56.00 18.83
C LYS A 370 -11.70 55.11 17.59
N LYS A 371 -12.14 53.85 17.72
CA LYS A 371 -12.24 52.90 16.60
C LYS A 371 -13.59 53.00 15.86
N PHE A 372 -14.69 53.15 16.59
CA PHE A 372 -16.03 53.20 16.01
C PHE A 372 -16.54 54.64 15.97
N LYS A 373 -17.04 55.06 14.80
CA LYS A 373 -17.90 56.23 14.66
C LYS A 373 -19.32 55.73 14.47
N ASN A 374 -20.17 55.95 15.45
CA ASN A 374 -21.58 55.61 15.34
C ASN A 374 -22.23 56.65 14.43
N VAL A 375 -22.89 56.18 13.38
CA VAL A 375 -23.74 57.01 12.52
C VAL A 375 -25.16 56.54 12.78
N GLU A 376 -26.02 57.43 13.26
CA GLU A 376 -27.45 57.15 13.36
C GLU A 376 -28.03 57.28 11.96
N GLY A 377 -28.59 56.18 11.43
CA GLY A 377 -29.34 56.24 10.19
C GLY A 377 -30.63 57.02 10.43
N GLU A 378 -30.96 57.96 9.55
CA GLU A 378 -32.25 58.66 9.56
C GLU A 378 -33.39 57.68 9.27
N ALA A 379 -33.80 56.92 10.28
CA ALA A 379 -34.95 56.04 10.24
C ALA A 379 -35.87 56.30 11.44
N SER A 380 -36.13 57.58 11.74
CA SER A 380 -37.22 58.00 12.64
C SER A 380 -37.42 59.53 12.63
N ALA A 381 -37.73 60.12 11.48
CA ALA A 381 -38.18 61.53 11.41
C ALA A 381 -39.37 61.73 10.44
N SER A 382 -40.20 60.70 10.26
CA SER A 382 -41.47 60.82 9.52
C SER A 382 -42.60 60.10 10.25
N LYS A 383 -43.04 60.64 11.39
CA LYS A 383 -44.42 60.48 11.89
C LYS A 383 -44.73 61.52 12.96
N SER A 384 -45.96 62.03 12.89
CA SER A 384 -46.63 63.08 13.69
C SER A 384 -46.05 64.49 13.52
N THR A 385 -46.75 65.43 12.86
CA THR A 385 -48.08 65.88 13.28
C THR A 385 -48.87 66.47 12.11
N GLU A 386 -49.96 65.80 11.71
CA GLU A 386 -51.09 66.43 11.03
C GLU A 386 -52.06 66.98 12.09
N ILE A 387 -52.41 68.26 11.90
CA ILE A 387 -53.75 68.87 12.00
C ILE A 387 -54.54 68.71 13.32
N LYS A 388 -54.87 69.87 13.93
CA LYS A 388 -56.26 70.29 14.21
C LYS A 388 -56.35 71.78 14.53
N GLU A 389 -57.12 72.49 13.69
CA GLU A 389 -58.10 73.50 14.14
C GLU A 389 -59.16 72.84 15.04
#